data_AF-A0A316HZJ3-F1
#
_entry.id   AF-A0A316HZJ3-F1
#
_cell.length_a   1.000
_cell.length_b   1.000
_cell.length_c   1.000
_cell.angle_alpha   90.00
_cell.angle_beta   90.00
_cell.angle_gamma   90.00
#
_symmetry.space_group_name_H-M   'P 1'
#
loop_
_entity.id
_entity.type
_entity.pdbx_description
1 polymer ?
#
loop_
_entity_poly.entity_id
_entity_poly.type
_entity_poly.pdbx_seq_one_letter_code
_entity_poly.pdbx_strand_id
1 'polypeptide(L)'
;MNARRRQRGQSLVETIVVIPVFGALLLGIFQAILFYRAKAVVDYAALEAARSGATGFAETDALRAGLIRGLLPLYSHSADNEGLARAYLDAQVDVRAGAADIDVVSPTRAAFDDWKVKQFDGTEAIPNDSLPFRSAGTGSRSGMTVQDANLLKIRVTYKYPLIVPVIDRLIGRLDPVRSLAKGHEVYSLDIESQAIVRMQTPIRDRNLLADAAAHGGGGDDSGGGGAGDTGGGTGGGGGDSGSGDGSGGDGDAGGGAGGGGDQGGGDNGGGDGGGGGDHPVCTS
;
A
#
# COMPACT_ATOMS: atom_id res chain seq x y z
N MET A 1 54.09 60.31 -7.97
CA MET A 1 54.19 59.27 -6.92
C MET A 1 53.10 58.24 -7.17
N ASN A 2 53.43 57.10 -7.78
CA ASN A 2 52.43 56.06 -8.07
C ASN A 2 52.21 55.21 -6.81
N ALA A 3 51.10 55.45 -6.12
CA ALA A 3 50.67 54.63 -4.99
C ALA A 3 50.33 53.23 -5.50
N ARG A 4 51.20 52.26 -5.21
CA ARG A 4 50.89 50.83 -5.43
C ARG A 4 49.75 50.46 -4.49
N ARG A 5 48.52 50.40 -5.02
CA ARG A 5 47.37 49.79 -4.31
C ARG A 5 47.74 48.36 -3.96
N ARG A 6 47.89 48.06 -2.68
CA ARG A 6 48.01 46.68 -2.19
C ARG A 6 46.68 45.98 -2.50
N GLN A 7 46.67 45.12 -3.52
CA GLN A 7 45.57 44.17 -3.74
C GLN A 7 45.48 43.29 -2.48
N ARG A 8 44.47 43.55 -1.65
CA ARG A 8 44.07 42.63 -0.59
C ARG A 8 43.36 41.49 -1.29
N GLY A 9 43.77 40.24 -1.05
CA GLY A 9 43.23 39.03 -1.68
C GLY A 9 41.78 38.70 -1.33
N GLN A 10 40.91 39.70 -1.32
CA GLN A 10 39.48 39.61 -1.00
C GLN A 10 38.77 38.62 -1.91
N SER A 11 39.10 38.59 -3.21
CA SER A 11 38.53 37.62 -4.15
C SER A 11 38.87 36.17 -3.79
N LEU A 12 40.06 35.91 -3.25
CA LEU A 12 40.48 34.58 -2.81
C LEU A 12 39.71 34.14 -1.56
N VAL A 13 39.45 35.06 -0.62
CA VAL A 13 38.66 34.80 0.59
C VAL A 13 37.16 34.64 0.27
N GLU A 14 36.64 35.36 -0.72
CA GLU A 14 35.26 35.17 -1.16
C GLU A 14 35.10 33.82 -1.88
N THR A 15 36.04 33.48 -2.77
CA THR A 15 36.01 32.22 -3.53
C THR A 15 36.14 30.99 -2.63
N ILE A 16 37.00 31.02 -1.61
CA ILE A 16 37.17 29.89 -0.68
C ILE A 16 35.92 29.61 0.16
N VAL A 17 35.05 30.61 0.37
CA VAL A 17 33.77 30.44 1.08
C VAL A 17 32.65 30.08 0.10
N VAL A 18 32.60 30.72 -1.07
CA VAL A 18 31.53 30.51 -2.05
C VAL A 18 31.58 29.10 -2.65
N ILE A 19 32.76 28.59 -3.01
CA ILE A 19 32.89 27.26 -3.62
C ILE A 19 32.29 26.14 -2.73
N PRO A 20 32.65 25.99 -1.44
CA PRO A 20 32.09 24.92 -0.62
C PRO A 20 30.61 25.12 -0.32
N VAL A 21 30.14 26.37 -0.13
CA VAL A 21 28.72 26.64 0.11
C VAL A 21 27.88 26.31 -1.13
N PHE A 22 28.33 26.77 -2.30
CA PHE A 22 27.66 26.47 -3.56
C PHE A 22 27.75 24.99 -3.93
N GLY A 23 28.90 24.35 -3.67
CA GLY A 23 29.09 22.90 -3.84
C GLY A 23 28.14 22.09 -2.95
N ALA A 24 28.00 22.45 -1.67
CA ALA A 24 27.05 21.82 -0.76
C ALA A 24 25.60 21.98 -1.23
N LEU A 25 25.24 23.15 -1.77
CA LEU A 25 23.92 23.38 -2.36
C LEU A 25 23.64 22.45 -3.55
N LEU A 26 24.59 22.34 -4.49
CA LEU A 26 24.47 21.45 -5.64
C LEU A 26 24.36 19.98 -5.23
N LEU A 27 25.19 19.55 -4.26
CA LEU A 27 25.13 18.20 -3.69
C LEU A 27 23.79 17.94 -2.98
N GLY A 28 23.25 18.93 -2.27
CA GLY A 28 21.93 18.85 -1.64
C GLY A 28 20.81 18.69 -2.66
N ILE A 29 20.84 19.46 -3.76
CA ILE A 29 19.87 19.31 -4.86
C ILE A 29 19.98 17.91 -5.49
N PHE A 30 21.20 17.43 -5.73
CA PHE A 30 21.42 16.09 -6.29
C PHE A 30 20.86 14.99 -5.36
N GLN A 31 21.11 15.11 -4.04
CA GLN A 31 20.55 14.19 -3.06
C GLN A 31 19.02 14.27 -3.01
N ALA A 32 18.42 15.46 -3.15
CA ALA A 32 16.98 15.63 -3.19
C ALA A 32 16.35 14.95 -4.42
N ILE A 33 17.01 15.03 -5.59
CA ILE A 33 16.56 14.32 -6.81
C ILE A 33 16.58 12.80 -6.60
N LEU A 34 17.68 12.27 -6.04
CA LEU A 34 17.81 10.84 -5.74
C LEU A 34 16.74 10.38 -4.74
N PHE A 35 16.50 11.17 -3.69
CA PHE A 35 15.46 10.91 -2.71
C PHE A 35 14.07 10.93 -3.34
N TYR A 36 13.77 11.91 -4.20
CA TYR A 36 12.47 11.98 -4.88
C TYR A 36 12.24 10.78 -5.80
N ARG A 37 13.28 10.34 -6.54
CA ARG A 37 13.21 9.09 -7.32
C ARG A 37 12.91 7.90 -6.41
N ALA A 38 13.60 7.78 -5.29
CA ALA A 38 13.38 6.69 -4.34
C ALA A 38 11.97 6.73 -3.76
N LYS A 39 11.46 7.90 -3.37
CA LYS A 39 10.09 8.09 -2.88
C LYS A 39 9.06 7.62 -3.90
N ALA A 40 9.20 8.01 -5.17
CA ALA A 40 8.29 7.59 -6.22
C ALA A 40 8.30 6.06 -6.42
N VAL A 41 9.47 5.42 -6.34
CA VAL A 41 9.59 3.96 -6.41
C VAL A 41 8.95 3.28 -5.19
N VAL A 42 9.15 3.81 -3.98
CA VAL A 42 8.53 3.27 -2.75
C VAL A 42 7.01 3.43 -2.78
N ASP A 43 6.48 4.54 -3.32
CA ASP A 43 5.04 4.74 -3.49
C ASP A 43 4.43 3.73 -4.46
N TYR A 44 5.11 3.50 -5.59
CA TYR A 44 4.73 2.45 -6.52
C TYR A 44 4.77 1.06 -5.85
N ALA A 45 5.82 0.79 -5.08
CA ALA A 45 5.99 -0.48 -4.39
C ALA A 45 4.94 -0.72 -3.29
N ALA A 46 4.52 0.33 -2.58
CA ALA A 46 3.42 0.24 -1.63
C ALA A 46 2.09 -0.10 -2.33
N LEU A 47 1.82 0.47 -3.51
CA LEU A 47 0.64 0.11 -4.31
C LEU A 47 0.70 -1.33 -4.83
N GLU A 48 1.84 -1.80 -5.32
CA GLU A 48 1.99 -3.21 -5.74
C GLU A 48 1.86 -4.18 -4.56
N ALA A 49 2.44 -3.84 -3.40
CA ALA A 49 2.28 -4.59 -2.17
C ALA A 49 0.79 -4.70 -1.80
N ALA A 50 0.08 -3.57 -1.71
CA ALA A 50 -1.33 -3.53 -1.38
C ALA A 50 -2.19 -4.31 -2.39
N ARG A 51 -1.87 -4.25 -3.69
CA ARG A 51 -2.59 -5.01 -4.72
C ARG A 51 -2.38 -6.51 -4.57
N SER A 52 -1.13 -6.94 -4.36
CA SER A 52 -0.78 -8.34 -4.13
C SER A 52 -1.44 -8.88 -2.86
N GLY A 53 -1.43 -8.09 -1.77
CA GLY A 53 -2.14 -8.40 -0.52
C GLY A 53 -3.65 -8.47 -0.67
N ALA A 54 -4.26 -7.58 -1.45
CA ALA A 54 -5.69 -7.57 -1.72
C ALA A 54 -6.19 -8.84 -2.42
N THR A 55 -5.33 -9.47 -3.23
CA THR A 55 -5.59 -10.77 -3.89
C THR A 55 -5.06 -11.97 -3.12
N GLY A 56 -4.26 -11.76 -2.07
CA GLY A 56 -3.61 -12.80 -1.28
C GLY A 56 -4.05 -12.81 0.17
N PHE A 57 -5.34 -12.59 0.45
CA PHE A 57 -5.94 -12.67 1.79
C PHE A 57 -5.29 -11.75 2.86
N ALA A 58 -4.62 -10.67 2.43
CA ALA A 58 -3.79 -9.80 3.26
C ALA A 58 -2.59 -10.52 3.94
N GLU A 59 -2.11 -11.63 3.36
CA GLU A 59 -0.94 -12.35 3.87
C GLU A 59 0.35 -11.52 3.76
N THR A 60 1.20 -11.60 4.78
CA THR A 60 2.48 -10.88 4.82
C THR A 60 3.40 -11.30 3.67
N ASP A 61 3.36 -12.56 3.23
CA ASP A 61 4.14 -13.04 2.10
C ASP A 61 3.64 -12.48 0.77
N ALA A 62 2.32 -12.37 0.58
CA ALA A 62 1.74 -11.73 -0.59
C ALA A 62 2.08 -10.23 -0.65
N LEU A 63 1.95 -9.52 0.47
CA LEU A 63 2.34 -8.12 0.62
C LEU A 63 3.84 -7.92 0.30
N ARG A 64 4.71 -8.74 0.91
CA ARG A 64 6.15 -8.69 0.72
C ARG A 64 6.56 -8.99 -0.72
N ALA A 65 5.93 -9.98 -1.35
CA ALA A 65 6.19 -10.31 -2.75
C ALA A 65 5.82 -9.16 -3.69
N GLY A 66 4.73 -8.43 -3.41
CA GLY A 66 4.38 -7.22 -4.16
C GLY A 66 5.37 -6.08 -3.91
N LEU A 67 5.78 -5.87 -2.65
CA LEU A 67 6.76 -4.84 -2.31
C LEU A 67 8.11 -5.05 -3.02
N ILE A 68 8.63 -6.30 -3.02
CA ILE A 68 9.90 -6.62 -3.67
C ILE A 68 9.85 -6.33 -5.17
N ARG A 69 8.72 -6.63 -5.84
CA ARG A 69 8.55 -6.34 -7.27
C ARG A 69 8.57 -4.84 -7.54
N GLY A 70 7.86 -4.06 -6.74
CA GLY A 70 7.84 -2.61 -6.91
C GLY A 70 9.14 -1.90 -6.54
N LEU A 71 9.95 -2.46 -5.63
CA LEU A 71 11.26 -1.92 -5.26
C LEU A 71 12.37 -2.27 -6.28
N LEU A 72 12.13 -3.20 -7.19
CA LEU A 72 13.13 -3.70 -8.14
C LEU A 72 13.86 -2.62 -8.95
N PRO A 73 13.23 -1.51 -9.40
CA PRO A 73 13.92 -0.41 -10.07
C PRO A 73 14.95 0.34 -9.21
N LEU A 74 14.94 0.14 -7.89
CA LEU A 74 15.93 0.70 -6.97
C LEU A 74 17.21 -0.16 -6.90
N TYR A 75 17.09 -1.46 -7.19
CA TYR A 75 18.18 -2.43 -7.15
C TYR A 75 18.74 -2.76 -8.53
N SER A 76 17.96 -2.53 -9.59
CA SER A 76 18.42 -2.71 -10.96
C SER A 76 19.39 -1.59 -11.37
N HIS A 77 20.66 -1.96 -11.55
CA HIS A 77 21.72 -1.07 -12.03
C HIS A 77 22.06 -1.32 -13.52
N SER A 78 21.46 -2.33 -14.16
CA SER A 78 21.71 -2.71 -15.56
C SER A 78 20.49 -3.43 -16.13
N ALA A 79 20.16 -3.18 -17.41
CA ALA A 79 18.98 -3.71 -18.09
C ALA A 79 19.11 -5.18 -18.58
N ASP A 80 20.13 -5.90 -18.11
CA ASP A 80 20.38 -7.28 -18.49
C ASP A 80 19.53 -8.25 -17.67
N ASN A 81 19.08 -9.35 -18.28
CA ASN A 81 18.24 -10.37 -17.62
C ASN A 81 18.93 -10.99 -16.39
N GLU A 82 20.26 -11.18 -16.43
CA GLU A 82 21.03 -11.63 -15.26
C GLU A 82 21.09 -10.56 -14.16
N GLY A 83 21.17 -9.29 -14.53
CA GLY A 83 21.15 -8.15 -13.61
C GLY A 83 19.81 -8.04 -12.87
N LEU A 84 18.71 -8.35 -13.56
CA LEU A 84 17.37 -8.38 -12.97
C LEU A 84 17.22 -9.48 -11.90
N ALA A 85 17.74 -10.68 -12.17
CA ALA A 85 17.71 -11.78 -11.22
C ALA A 85 18.54 -11.47 -9.96
N ARG A 86 19.72 -10.87 -10.11
CA ARG A 86 20.55 -10.41 -8.99
C ARG A 86 19.86 -9.29 -8.20
N ALA A 87 19.29 -8.30 -8.89
CA ALA A 87 18.54 -7.21 -8.25
C ALA A 87 17.35 -7.73 -7.43
N TYR A 88 16.67 -8.78 -7.90
CA TYR A 88 15.59 -9.42 -7.16
C TYR A 88 16.09 -10.13 -5.89
N LEU A 89 17.23 -10.83 -5.97
CA LEU A 89 17.85 -11.49 -4.83
C LEU A 89 18.33 -10.45 -3.79
N ASP A 90 19.01 -9.40 -4.22
CA ASP A 90 19.48 -8.33 -3.34
C ASP A 90 18.31 -7.62 -2.65
N ALA A 91 17.24 -7.31 -3.39
CA ALA A 91 16.02 -6.75 -2.82
C ALA A 91 15.38 -7.69 -1.79
N GLN A 92 15.34 -8.99 -2.06
CA GLN A 92 14.79 -9.97 -1.12
C GLN A 92 15.63 -10.06 0.17
N VAL A 93 16.96 -10.06 0.06
CA VAL A 93 17.88 -10.09 1.20
C VAL A 93 17.72 -8.82 2.03
N ASP A 94 17.74 -7.65 1.41
CA ASP A 94 17.64 -6.37 2.12
C ASP A 94 16.28 -6.21 2.81
N VAL A 95 15.17 -6.56 2.15
CA VAL A 95 13.84 -6.54 2.76
C VAL A 95 13.76 -7.52 3.94
N ARG A 96 14.31 -8.74 3.82
CA ARG A 96 14.35 -9.70 4.93
C ARG A 96 15.27 -9.25 6.08
N ALA A 97 16.31 -8.50 5.78
CA ALA A 97 17.21 -7.92 6.77
C ALA A 97 16.58 -6.71 7.50
N GLY A 98 15.39 -6.25 7.12
CA GLY A 98 14.69 -5.14 7.77
C GLY A 98 14.99 -3.77 7.15
N ALA A 99 15.38 -3.73 5.87
CA ALA A 99 15.46 -2.50 5.09
C ALA A 99 14.06 -1.95 4.73
N ALA A 100 13.02 -2.79 4.77
CA ALA A 100 11.64 -2.39 4.57
C ALA A 100 10.73 -3.08 5.58
N ASP A 101 9.75 -2.34 6.09
CA ASP A 101 8.72 -2.85 6.98
C ASP A 101 7.32 -2.54 6.43
N ILE A 102 6.36 -3.43 6.69
CA ILE A 102 4.98 -3.31 6.19
C ILE A 102 4.03 -3.46 7.37
N ASP A 103 3.33 -2.37 7.69
CA ASP A 103 2.26 -2.34 8.67
C ASP A 103 0.90 -2.34 7.98
N VAL A 104 0.04 -3.29 8.35
CA VAL A 104 -1.38 -3.21 7.99
C VAL A 104 -2.05 -2.20 8.93
N VAL A 105 -2.64 -1.15 8.37
CA VAL A 105 -3.33 -0.08 9.11
C VAL A 105 -4.83 -0.32 9.17
N SER A 106 -5.40 -0.84 8.09
CA SER A 106 -6.80 -1.25 7.98
C SER A 106 -6.83 -2.47 7.06
N PRO A 107 -7.67 -3.49 7.33
CA PRO A 107 -8.66 -3.56 8.41
C PRO A 107 -8.06 -3.87 9.78
N THR A 108 -8.84 -3.60 10.83
CA THR A 108 -8.45 -3.88 12.22
C THR A 108 -8.95 -5.25 12.68
N ARG A 109 -8.30 -5.81 13.72
CA ARG A 109 -8.76 -7.05 14.37
C ARG A 109 -10.20 -6.93 14.90
N ALA A 110 -10.57 -5.75 15.40
CA ALA A 110 -11.94 -5.46 15.84
C ALA A 110 -12.93 -5.51 14.67
N ALA A 111 -12.55 -4.99 13.49
CA ALA A 111 -13.39 -5.05 12.29
C ALA A 111 -13.57 -6.49 11.81
N PHE A 112 -12.53 -7.32 11.89
CA PHE A 112 -12.65 -8.76 11.63
C PHE A 112 -13.63 -9.42 12.59
N ASP A 113 -13.51 -9.14 13.89
CA ASP A 113 -14.39 -9.78 14.87
C ASP A 113 -15.86 -9.37 14.67
N ASP A 114 -16.14 -8.14 14.23
CA ASP A 114 -17.50 -7.61 14.00
C ASP A 114 -18.15 -8.17 12.73
N TRP A 115 -17.35 -8.35 11.66
CA TRP A 115 -17.87 -8.66 10.33
C TRP A 115 -17.56 -10.07 9.84
N LYS A 116 -16.84 -10.89 10.61
CA LYS A 116 -16.52 -12.27 10.23
C LYS A 116 -17.80 -13.09 10.05
N VAL A 117 -17.87 -13.79 8.92
CA VAL A 117 -18.91 -14.75 8.61
C VAL A 117 -18.24 -16.07 8.24
N LYS A 118 -18.85 -17.18 8.63
CA LYS A 118 -18.37 -18.51 8.24
C LYS A 118 -18.67 -18.73 6.76
N GLN A 119 -17.63 -18.93 5.97
CA GLN A 119 -17.75 -19.21 4.54
C GLN A 119 -18.15 -20.65 4.28
N PHE A 120 -18.47 -20.96 3.02
CA PHE A 120 -18.80 -22.33 2.58
C PHE A 120 -17.66 -23.33 2.86
N ASP A 121 -16.41 -22.86 2.85
CA ASP A 121 -15.22 -23.65 3.20
C ASP A 121 -15.03 -23.85 4.72
N GLY A 122 -15.92 -23.30 5.55
CA GLY A 122 -15.88 -23.38 7.01
C GLY A 122 -14.97 -22.36 7.69
N THR A 123 -14.24 -21.54 6.92
CA THR A 123 -13.32 -20.51 7.43
C THR A 123 -14.09 -19.25 7.81
N GLU A 124 -13.76 -18.65 8.95
CA GLU A 124 -14.27 -17.32 9.30
C GLU A 124 -13.54 -16.26 8.48
N ALA A 125 -14.30 -15.42 7.78
CA ALA A 125 -13.68 -14.36 6.99
C ALA A 125 -14.60 -13.15 6.86
N ILE A 126 -14.00 -11.97 6.63
CA ILE A 126 -14.77 -10.79 6.23
C ILE A 126 -15.27 -11.03 4.80
N PRO A 127 -16.59 -11.04 4.56
CA PRO A 127 -17.14 -11.26 3.24
C PRO A 127 -16.82 -10.08 2.31
N ASN A 128 -16.46 -10.41 1.07
CA ASN A 128 -16.19 -9.44 0.00
C ASN A 128 -17.30 -9.39 -1.06
N ASP A 129 -18.36 -10.18 -0.89
CA ASP A 129 -19.46 -10.30 -1.84
C ASP A 129 -20.62 -9.35 -1.48
N SER A 130 -21.36 -8.89 -2.50
CA SER A 130 -22.57 -8.08 -2.36
C SER A 130 -22.42 -6.85 -1.45
N LEU A 131 -21.21 -6.28 -1.35
CA LEU A 131 -20.92 -5.13 -0.47
C LEU A 131 -21.90 -3.95 -0.61
N PRO A 132 -22.39 -3.58 -1.81
CA PRO A 132 -23.37 -2.50 -1.95
C PRO A 132 -24.73 -2.79 -1.27
N PHE A 133 -25.07 -4.06 -1.10
CA PHE A 133 -26.34 -4.52 -0.52
C PHE A 133 -26.22 -4.91 0.95
N ARG A 134 -25.00 -4.92 1.51
CA ARG A 134 -24.78 -5.20 2.93
C ARG A 134 -25.11 -3.96 3.77
N SER A 135 -25.49 -4.19 5.02
CA SER A 135 -25.83 -3.13 5.96
C SER A 135 -24.71 -2.08 6.04
N ALA A 136 -25.07 -0.82 5.87
CA ALA A 136 -24.17 0.32 6.16
C ALA A 136 -24.06 0.63 7.67
N GLY A 137 -24.57 -0.27 8.53
CA GLY A 137 -24.42 -0.17 9.97
C GLY A 137 -22.95 -0.31 10.36
N THR A 138 -22.55 0.36 11.44
CA THR A 138 -21.19 0.29 11.97
C THR A 138 -21.07 -0.85 12.96
N GLY A 139 -19.94 -1.56 12.92
CA GLY A 139 -19.61 -2.60 13.89
C GLY A 139 -19.46 -2.00 15.29
N SER A 140 -19.98 -2.68 16.31
CA SER A 140 -20.03 -2.17 17.68
C SER A 140 -18.65 -2.07 18.36
N ARG A 141 -17.65 -2.83 17.90
CA ARG A 141 -16.28 -2.79 18.43
C ARG A 141 -15.33 -2.00 17.54
N SER A 142 -15.54 -2.06 16.24
CA SER A 142 -14.67 -1.44 15.23
C SER A 142 -15.07 0.00 14.89
N GLY A 143 -16.34 0.35 15.03
CA GLY A 143 -16.88 1.61 14.51
C GLY A 143 -16.85 1.70 12.97
N MET A 144 -16.50 0.60 12.28
CA MET A 144 -16.32 0.55 10.83
C MET A 144 -17.49 -0.17 10.16
N THR A 145 -17.83 0.25 8.95
CA THR A 145 -18.76 -0.48 8.09
C THR A 145 -18.08 -1.70 7.47
N VAL A 146 -18.85 -2.64 6.93
CA VAL A 146 -18.30 -3.78 6.19
C VAL A 146 -17.56 -3.35 4.92
N GLN A 147 -17.95 -2.21 4.33
CA GLN A 147 -17.30 -1.64 3.16
C GLN A 147 -15.92 -1.09 3.50
N ASP A 148 -15.79 -0.41 4.64
CA ASP A 148 -14.51 0.10 5.13
C ASP A 148 -13.59 -1.04 5.60
N ALA A 149 -14.17 -2.09 6.20
CA ALA A 149 -13.44 -3.29 6.59
C ALA A 149 -12.90 -4.10 5.39
N ASN A 150 -13.37 -3.82 4.17
CA ASN A 150 -12.84 -4.39 2.93
C ASN A 150 -11.79 -3.48 2.24
N LEU A 151 -11.37 -2.39 2.89
CA LEU A 151 -10.25 -1.57 2.42
C LEU A 151 -8.95 -1.97 3.13
N LEU A 152 -8.02 -2.48 2.34
CA LEU A 152 -6.66 -2.74 2.77
C LEU A 152 -5.85 -1.45 2.69
N LYS A 153 -5.60 -0.85 3.85
CA LYS A 153 -4.65 0.25 4.02
C LYS A 153 -3.37 -0.31 4.62
N ILE A 154 -2.25 -0.11 3.93
CA ILE A 154 -0.93 -0.46 4.45
C ILE A 154 -0.05 0.78 4.55
N ARG A 155 0.88 0.76 5.50
CA ARG A 155 2.01 1.69 5.61
C ARG A 155 3.28 0.89 5.35
N VAL A 156 4.11 1.40 4.45
CA VAL A 156 5.42 0.84 4.13
C VAL A 156 6.47 1.83 4.58
N THR A 157 7.43 1.36 5.37
CA THR A 157 8.57 2.15 5.83
C THR A 157 9.83 1.57 5.22
N TYR A 158 10.51 2.33 4.37
CA TYR A 158 11.73 1.91 3.68
C TYR A 158 12.95 2.73 4.11
N LYS A 159 14.01 2.06 4.55
CA LYS A 159 15.29 2.68 4.95
C LYS A 159 16.14 2.95 3.70
N TYR A 160 16.06 4.17 3.18
CA TYR A 160 16.80 4.56 1.97
C TYR A 160 18.24 4.97 2.31
N PRO A 161 19.27 4.34 1.71
CA PRO A 161 20.66 4.67 2.00
C PRO A 161 21.05 5.99 1.31
N LEU A 162 21.65 6.92 2.05
CA LEU A 162 22.09 8.20 1.51
C LEU A 162 23.44 8.01 0.78
N ILE A 163 23.49 8.43 -0.48
CA ILE A 163 24.64 8.21 -1.37
C ILE A 163 25.63 9.40 -1.28
N VAL A 164 25.12 10.61 -1.06
CA VAL A 164 25.93 11.84 -1.10
C VAL A 164 26.65 12.07 0.23
N PRO A 165 28.00 12.08 0.24
CA PRO A 165 28.78 12.32 1.45
C PRO A 165 28.54 13.74 1.97
N VAL A 166 28.69 13.94 3.28
CA VAL A 166 28.37 15.17 4.04
C VAL A 166 26.88 15.33 4.32
N ILE A 167 26.01 15.09 3.32
CA ILE A 167 24.57 15.12 3.52
C ILE A 167 24.11 13.89 4.32
N ASP A 168 24.69 12.72 4.02
CA ASP A 168 24.48 11.47 4.75
C ASP A 168 24.55 11.62 6.28
N ARG A 169 25.57 12.32 6.77
CA ARG A 169 25.80 12.61 8.20
C ARG A 169 24.93 13.73 8.76
N LEU A 170 24.44 14.62 7.90
CA LEU A 170 23.64 15.77 8.31
C LEU A 170 22.17 15.39 8.55
N ILE A 171 21.60 14.52 7.71
CA ILE A 171 20.17 14.19 7.73
C ILE A 171 19.86 12.70 7.98
N GLY A 172 20.83 11.81 7.77
CA GLY A 172 20.62 10.37 7.91
C GLY A 172 20.82 9.88 9.34
N ARG A 173 20.16 8.78 9.68
CA ARG A 173 20.42 8.02 10.90
C ARG A 173 21.32 6.84 10.56
N LEU A 174 22.26 6.53 11.46
CA LEU A 174 23.13 5.37 11.29
C LEU A 174 22.28 4.10 11.21
N ASP A 175 22.46 3.31 10.15
CA ASP A 175 21.77 2.05 9.92
C ASP A 175 22.71 0.89 10.31
N PRO A 176 22.61 0.36 11.54
CA PRO A 176 23.57 -0.63 12.02
C PRO A 176 23.50 -1.95 11.24
N VAL A 177 22.33 -2.30 10.69
CA VAL A 177 22.13 -3.55 9.95
C VAL A 177 22.87 -3.50 8.62
N ARG A 178 22.65 -2.44 7.84
CA ARG A 178 23.36 -2.27 6.56
C ARG A 178 24.83 -1.94 6.74
N SER A 179 25.19 -1.24 7.82
CA SER A 179 26.59 -0.93 8.13
C SER A 179 27.39 -2.20 8.44
N LEU A 180 26.80 -3.14 9.17
CA LEU A 180 27.39 -4.45 9.41
C LEU A 180 27.55 -5.25 8.10
N ALA A 181 26.51 -5.25 7.25
CA ALA A 181 26.51 -5.98 6.00
C ALA A 181 27.54 -5.45 4.98
N LYS A 182 27.74 -4.13 4.91
CA LYS A 182 28.63 -3.49 3.93
C LYS A 182 30.05 -3.17 4.46
N GLY A 183 30.29 -3.34 5.76
CA GLY A 183 31.60 -3.08 6.38
C GLY A 183 32.01 -1.61 6.46
N HIS A 184 31.08 -0.67 6.26
CA HIS A 184 31.27 0.77 6.43
C HIS A 184 30.00 1.42 6.99
N GLU A 185 30.11 2.60 7.61
CA GLU A 185 28.96 3.34 8.13
C GLU A 185 28.01 3.73 7.00
N VAL A 186 26.77 3.25 7.07
CA VAL A 186 25.69 3.61 6.15
C VAL A 186 24.67 4.42 6.92
N TYR A 187 24.38 5.62 6.45
CA TYR A 187 23.30 6.45 6.96
C TYR A 187 22.07 6.26 6.07
N SER A 188 20.94 5.93 6.71
CA SER A 188 19.66 5.73 6.05
C SER A 188 18.67 6.80 6.49
N LEU A 189 17.74 7.13 5.59
CA LEU A 189 16.59 7.98 5.86
C LEU A 189 15.31 7.16 5.64
N ASP A 190 14.41 7.23 6.62
CA ASP A 190 13.14 6.51 6.55
C ASP A 190 12.21 7.18 5.54
N ILE A 191 11.74 6.40 4.56
CA ILE A 191 10.73 6.79 3.58
C ILE A 191 9.44 6.08 3.96
N GLU A 192 8.44 6.84 4.39
CA GLU A 192 7.10 6.33 4.62
C GLU A 192 6.22 6.49 3.37
N SER A 193 5.48 5.43 3.04
CA SER A 193 4.46 5.43 2.01
C SER A 193 3.21 4.72 2.48
N GLN A 194 2.03 5.23 2.10
CA GLN A 194 0.75 4.61 2.41
C GLN A 194 0.03 4.26 1.11
N ALA A 195 -0.57 3.07 1.07
CA ALA A 195 -1.36 2.60 -0.04
C ALA A 195 -2.70 2.05 0.45
N ILE A 196 -3.77 2.33 -0.29
CA ILE A 196 -5.12 1.85 -0.01
C ILE A 196 -5.65 1.13 -1.24
N VAL A 197 -6.06 -0.12 -1.08
CA VAL A 197 -6.64 -0.95 -2.15
C VAL A 197 -7.88 -1.68 -1.62
N ARG A 198 -8.91 -1.82 -2.46
CA ARG A 198 -10.07 -2.66 -2.15
C ARG A 198 -9.70 -4.14 -2.23
N MET A 199 -10.03 -4.88 -1.18
CA MET A 199 -9.86 -6.33 -1.16
C MET A 199 -10.55 -6.98 -2.35
N GLN A 200 -9.87 -7.94 -2.97
CA GLN A 200 -10.43 -8.81 -4.02
C GLN A 200 -10.69 -10.22 -3.47
N THR A 201 -10.03 -10.56 -2.37
CA THR A 201 -10.21 -11.80 -1.63
C THR A 201 -10.78 -11.52 -0.24
N PRO A 202 -11.53 -12.46 0.34
CA PRO A 202 -11.98 -12.34 1.70
C PRO A 202 -10.78 -12.35 2.66
N ILE A 203 -10.90 -11.68 3.81
CA ILE A 203 -9.82 -11.67 4.81
C ILE A 203 -10.06 -12.82 5.76
N ARG A 204 -9.07 -13.71 5.93
CA ARG A 204 -9.21 -14.96 6.71
C ARG A 204 -8.47 -14.93 8.04
N ASP A 205 -7.32 -14.27 8.11
CA ASP A 205 -6.46 -14.28 9.30
C ASP A 205 -6.55 -12.99 10.11
N ARG A 206 -7.14 -13.08 11.31
CA ARG A 206 -7.20 -11.98 12.26
C ARG A 206 -5.83 -11.48 12.71
N ASN A 207 -4.85 -12.39 12.87
CA ASN A 207 -3.55 -12.05 13.48
C ASN A 207 -2.68 -11.15 12.58
N LEU A 208 -2.98 -11.12 11.28
CA LEU A 208 -2.28 -10.29 10.29
C LEU A 208 -2.83 -8.85 10.21
N LEU A 209 -3.90 -8.55 10.97
CA LEU A 209 -4.58 -7.27 10.95
C LEU A 209 -4.11 -6.34 12.06
N ALA A 210 -4.34 -5.04 11.83
CA ALA A 210 -3.99 -3.97 12.75
C ALA A 210 -4.73 -4.11 14.08
N ASP A 211 -4.05 -3.86 15.20
CA ASP A 211 -4.75 -3.59 16.44
C ASP A 211 -5.43 -2.23 16.36
N ALA A 212 -6.74 -2.17 16.60
CA ALA A 212 -7.52 -0.93 16.50
C ALA A 212 -6.97 0.20 17.41
N ALA A 213 -6.34 -0.18 18.53
CA ALA A 213 -5.70 0.75 19.46
C ALA A 213 -4.30 1.22 19.02
N ALA A 214 -3.60 0.47 18.15
CA ALA A 214 -2.20 0.75 17.81
C ALA A 214 -2.05 1.93 16.84
N HIS A 215 -3.10 2.32 16.11
CA HIS A 215 -3.03 3.35 15.07
C HIS A 215 -4.09 4.46 15.20
N GLY A 216 -4.81 4.49 16.34
CA GLY A 216 -5.81 5.51 16.68
C GLY A 216 -5.27 6.75 17.39
N GLY A 217 -3.96 6.86 17.65
CA GLY A 217 -3.36 8.01 18.30
C GLY A 217 -1.85 8.04 18.12
N GLY A 218 -1.35 9.03 17.39
CA GLY A 218 0.08 9.18 17.10
C GLY A 218 0.33 9.86 15.77
N GLY A 219 -0.30 11.03 15.56
CA GLY A 219 0.24 11.98 14.61
C GLY A 219 1.47 12.60 15.27
N ASP A 220 2.63 12.00 15.07
CA ASP A 220 3.88 12.64 15.44
C ASP A 220 4.12 13.77 14.44
N ASP A 221 3.73 14.98 14.87
CA ASP A 221 4.20 16.26 14.33
C ASP A 221 5.72 16.33 14.45
N SER A 222 6.42 15.71 13.51
CA SER A 222 7.82 16.00 13.22
C SER A 222 7.86 17.01 12.09
N GLY A 223 7.79 18.28 12.48
CA GLY A 223 7.84 19.42 11.57
C GLY A 223 9.07 19.42 10.66
N GLY A 224 8.81 19.65 9.37
CA GLY A 224 9.79 20.02 8.37
C GLY A 224 9.11 20.93 7.36
N GLY A 225 9.09 22.23 7.64
CA GLY A 225 8.47 23.24 6.79
C GLY A 225 9.10 23.32 5.40
N GLY A 226 8.25 23.40 4.38
CA GLY A 226 8.62 23.66 3.01
C GLY A 226 7.40 24.14 2.22
N ALA A 227 7.26 25.45 2.12
CA ALA A 227 6.23 26.13 1.34
C ALA A 227 6.49 26.00 -0.18
N GLY A 228 5.41 26.13 -0.97
CA GLY A 228 5.45 26.32 -2.43
C GLY A 228 4.60 25.26 -3.15
N ASP A 229 3.31 25.50 -3.31
CA ASP A 229 2.67 26.22 -4.43
C ASP A 229 2.12 25.24 -5.48
N THR A 230 0.89 25.58 -5.84
CA THR A 230 -0.12 24.95 -6.64
C THR A 230 0.27 24.84 -8.12
N GLY A 231 0.03 23.67 -8.70
CA GLY A 231 0.08 23.44 -10.14
C GLY A 231 -1.00 22.46 -10.55
N GLY A 232 -2.13 23.00 -11.03
CA GLY A 232 -3.33 22.26 -11.40
C GLY A 232 -3.16 21.38 -12.63
N GLY A 233 -3.87 20.25 -12.62
CA GLY A 233 -4.14 19.41 -13.77
C GLY A 233 -5.64 19.19 -13.90
N THR A 234 -6.23 19.82 -14.91
CA THR A 234 -7.65 19.78 -15.28
C THR A 234 -8.09 18.39 -15.71
N GLY A 235 -9.17 17.89 -15.12
CA GLY A 235 -9.91 16.73 -15.62
C GLY A 235 -11.40 17.06 -15.64
N GLY A 236 -11.94 17.33 -16.82
CA GLY A 236 -13.35 17.63 -17.02
C GLY A 236 -14.25 16.42 -16.79
N GLY A 237 -15.40 16.66 -16.18
CA GLY A 237 -16.48 15.70 -16.03
C GLY A 237 -17.76 16.47 -15.78
N GLY A 238 -18.66 16.44 -16.76
CA GLY A 238 -19.93 17.14 -16.73
C GLY A 238 -20.90 16.61 -15.67
N GLY A 239 -21.82 17.49 -15.29
CA GLY A 239 -23.01 17.17 -14.52
C GLY A 239 -23.90 18.38 -14.60
N ASP A 240 -24.89 18.33 -15.49
CA ASP A 240 -25.98 19.29 -15.48
C ASP A 240 -26.78 19.13 -14.18
N SER A 241 -27.33 20.25 -13.73
CA SER A 241 -28.34 20.30 -12.68
C SER A 241 -29.53 21.03 -13.28
N GLY A 242 -30.67 20.34 -13.35
CA GLY A 242 -31.92 20.92 -13.79
C GLY A 242 -33.10 20.23 -13.11
N SER A 243 -33.41 20.68 -11.89
CA SER A 243 -34.67 20.43 -11.19
C SER A 243 -35.87 20.87 -12.02
N GLY A 244 -36.97 20.11 -11.94
CA GLY A 244 -38.26 20.46 -12.53
C GLY A 244 -39.38 19.70 -11.83
N ASP A 245 -40.29 20.47 -11.26
CA ASP A 245 -41.31 20.08 -10.28
C ASP A 245 -42.52 19.37 -10.91
N GLY A 246 -43.25 18.59 -10.11
CA GLY A 246 -44.48 17.92 -10.56
C GLY A 246 -45.33 17.40 -9.40
N SER A 247 -46.16 18.28 -8.86
CA SER A 247 -47.21 18.00 -7.88
C SER A 247 -48.39 17.22 -8.47
N GLY A 248 -49.03 16.37 -7.67
CA GLY A 248 -50.47 16.11 -7.73
C GLY A 248 -50.89 14.65 -7.93
N GLY A 249 -51.84 14.21 -7.08
CA GLY A 249 -52.72 13.08 -7.41
C GLY A 249 -53.08 12.17 -6.23
N ASP A 250 -54.13 12.52 -5.50
CA ASP A 250 -54.91 11.64 -4.61
C ASP A 250 -55.48 10.41 -5.34
N GLY A 251 -55.73 9.31 -4.63
CA GLY A 251 -56.56 8.22 -5.16
C GLY A 251 -56.46 6.86 -4.48
N ASP A 252 -57.16 6.72 -3.36
CA ASP A 252 -58.13 5.66 -3.01
C ASP A 252 -57.89 4.14 -3.22
N ALA A 253 -58.34 3.42 -2.18
CA ALA A 253 -59.08 2.15 -2.16
C ALA A 253 -58.43 0.76 -2.41
N GLY A 254 -58.72 -0.14 -1.44
CA GLY A 254 -59.00 -1.58 -1.62
C GLY A 254 -57.77 -2.49 -1.44
N GLY A 255 -57.71 -3.47 -0.54
CA GLY A 255 -58.75 -4.40 -0.08
C GLY A 255 -58.55 -5.75 -0.76
N GLY A 256 -58.25 -6.83 -0.03
CA GLY A 256 -58.27 -8.18 -0.59
C GLY A 256 -57.42 -9.22 0.15
N ALA A 257 -58.05 -9.98 1.04
CA ALA A 257 -57.55 -11.22 1.59
C ALA A 257 -57.94 -12.43 0.70
N GLY A 258 -57.20 -13.53 0.84
CA GLY A 258 -57.51 -14.87 0.29
C GLY A 258 -56.25 -15.51 -0.32
N GLY A 259 -55.83 -16.74 -0.03
CA GLY A 259 -56.52 -17.90 0.52
C GLY A 259 -56.33 -19.09 -0.45
N GLY A 260 -55.86 -20.24 0.05
CA GLY A 260 -55.73 -21.52 -0.67
C GLY A 260 -54.38 -21.70 -1.38
N GLY A 261 -53.56 -22.72 -1.16
CA GLY A 261 -53.85 -24.09 -0.75
C GLY A 261 -54.08 -24.94 -2.00
N ASP A 262 -53.07 -25.70 -2.45
CA ASP A 262 -53.31 -27.05 -2.97
C ASP A 262 -52.06 -27.93 -2.94
N GLN A 263 -52.32 -29.21 -2.70
CA GLN A 263 -51.41 -30.34 -2.61
C GLN A 263 -51.37 -31.09 -3.94
N GLY A 264 -50.34 -31.90 -4.15
CA GLY A 264 -50.25 -32.90 -5.22
C GLY A 264 -48.78 -33.12 -5.54
N GLY A 265 -48.15 -34.23 -5.13
CA GLY A 265 -48.51 -35.61 -5.45
C GLY A 265 -47.45 -36.10 -6.45
N GLY A 266 -46.38 -36.73 -5.96
CA GLY A 266 -46.11 -38.14 -6.25
C GLY A 266 -45.15 -38.28 -7.45
N ASP A 267 -44.46 -39.38 -7.76
CA ASP A 267 -44.02 -40.57 -7.05
C ASP A 267 -43.09 -41.35 -8.03
N ASN A 268 -42.10 -42.05 -7.48
CA ASN A 268 -41.45 -43.29 -7.95
C ASN A 268 -40.59 -43.40 -9.24
N GLY A 269 -39.53 -44.22 -9.08
CA GLY A 269 -38.73 -44.90 -10.11
C GLY A 269 -37.22 -44.61 -9.95
N GLY A 270 -36.35 -45.45 -9.37
CA GLY A 270 -36.14 -46.89 -9.63
C GLY A 270 -35.42 -47.06 -10.98
N GLY A 271 -34.23 -47.63 -11.17
CA GLY A 271 -33.26 -48.38 -10.37
C GLY A 271 -32.14 -48.85 -11.34
N ASP A 272 -31.12 -49.55 -10.80
CA ASP A 272 -30.08 -50.38 -11.47
C ASP A 272 -29.11 -49.69 -12.44
N GLY A 273 -27.83 -50.07 -12.60
CA GLY A 273 -26.95 -51.15 -12.13
C GLY A 273 -25.65 -50.94 -12.96
N GLY A 274 -24.45 -51.03 -12.40
CA GLY A 274 -23.70 -52.28 -12.28
C GLY A 274 -22.50 -52.33 -13.26
N GLY A 275 -21.32 -52.69 -12.74
CA GLY A 275 -20.13 -53.16 -13.48
C GLY A 275 -19.25 -52.05 -14.07
N GLY A 276 -17.94 -51.96 -13.84
CA GLY A 276 -16.94 -52.98 -13.60
C GLY A 276 -15.87 -52.84 -14.70
N GLY A 277 -14.59 -52.70 -14.36
CA GLY A 277 -13.52 -52.66 -15.38
C GLY A 277 -12.23 -51.97 -14.94
N ASP A 278 -11.34 -52.78 -14.39
CA ASP A 278 -9.94 -52.61 -14.03
C ASP A 278 -9.01 -51.96 -15.10
N HIS A 279 -8.16 -51.00 -14.65
CA HIS A 279 -6.68 -50.91 -14.78
C HIS A 279 -5.97 -50.94 -16.19
N PRO A 280 -4.64 -50.70 -16.33
CA PRO A 280 -3.85 -49.47 -16.08
C PRO A 280 -2.77 -49.13 -17.18
N VAL A 281 -1.96 -48.07 -16.95
CA VAL A 281 -0.59 -47.72 -17.46
C VAL A 281 -0.30 -47.43 -18.96
N CYS A 282 0.37 -46.30 -19.25
CA CYS A 282 1.76 -46.21 -19.78
C CYS A 282 2.05 -44.91 -20.57
N THR A 283 3.10 -44.24 -20.08
CA THR A 283 4.07 -43.34 -20.69
C THR A 283 4.19 -43.31 -22.23
N SER A 284 4.45 -42.11 -22.76
CA SER A 284 5.48 -41.82 -23.76
C SER A 284 5.92 -40.37 -23.60
#